data_AF-A0A0D2B4L0-F1
#
_entry.id   AF-A0A0D2B4L0-F1
#
_cell.length_a   1.000
_cell.length_b   1.000
_cell.length_c   1.000
_cell.angle_alpha   90.00
_cell.angle_beta   90.00
_cell.angle_gamma   90.00
#
_symmetry.space_group_name_H-M   'P 1'
#
loop_
_entity.id
_entity.type
_entity.pdbx_description
1 polymer ?
#
loop_
_entity_poly.entity_id
_entity_poly.type
_entity_poly.pdbx_seq_one_letter_code
_entity_poly.pdbx_strand_id
1 'polypeptide(L)'
;MYYVTPSEGEVFKRFSPDLQKRNLELRDQRTKDYEVFLGQLKEYSKSDKPIWTAAAEAQAKAREELQLKETQEKALQQKMREEMRAAQAQGR
;
A
#
# COMPACT_ATOMS: atom_id res chain seq x y z
N MET A 1 31.76 -9.39 23.84
CA MET A 1 30.32 -9.49 23.52
C MET A 1 30.19 -10.53 22.41
N TYR A 2 29.54 -11.67 22.66
CA TYR A 2 29.32 -12.69 21.64
C TYR A 2 27.94 -12.47 21.00
N TYR A 3 27.90 -12.14 19.71
CA TYR A 3 26.66 -12.06 18.96
C TYR A 3 26.30 -13.46 18.45
N VAL A 4 25.15 -13.96 18.87
CA VAL A 4 24.62 -15.26 18.40
C VAL A 4 23.55 -14.95 17.36
N THR A 5 23.90 -15.02 16.08
CA THR A 5 22.92 -14.93 15.00
C THR A 5 22.40 -16.34 14.73
N PRO A 6 21.08 -16.60 14.82
CA PRO A 6 20.51 -17.90 14.49
C PRO A 6 20.87 -18.32 13.06
N SER A 7 20.99 -19.63 12.85
CA SER A 7 21.18 -20.21 11.53
C SER A 7 19.96 -19.98 10.63
N GLU A 8 20.14 -20.05 9.30
CA GLU A 8 19.05 -19.80 8.34
C GLU A 8 17.86 -20.74 8.61
N GLY A 9 16.67 -20.15 8.78
CA GLY A 9 15.44 -20.88 9.04
C GLY A 9 15.26 -21.40 10.48
N GLU A 10 16.23 -21.22 11.39
CA GLU A 10 16.11 -21.67 12.78
C GLU A 10 14.97 -20.97 13.52
N VAL A 11 14.80 -19.67 13.30
CA VAL A 11 13.70 -18.89 13.87
C VAL A 11 12.34 -19.37 13.34
N PHE A 12 12.28 -19.69 12.04
CA PHE A 12 11.04 -20.17 11.40
C PHE A 12 10.57 -21.50 12.00
N LYS A 13 11.50 -22.42 12.29
CA LYS A 13 11.21 -23.71 12.94
C LYS A 13 10.58 -23.57 14.33
N ARG A 14 10.82 -22.46 15.01
CA ARG A 14 10.27 -22.17 16.36
C ARG A 14 8.88 -21.54 16.31
N PHE A 15 8.37 -21.15 15.14
CA PHE A 15 7.03 -20.58 14.99
C PHE A 15 5.95 -21.64 15.17
N SER A 16 4.77 -21.24 15.64
CA SER A 16 3.59 -22.10 15.66
C SER A 16 3.16 -22.51 14.24
N PRO A 17 2.47 -23.65 14.06
CA PRO A 17 2.05 -24.13 12.74
C PRO A 17 1.27 -23.08 11.93
N ASP A 18 0.39 -22.33 12.58
CA ASP A 18 -0.39 -21.27 11.93
C ASP A 18 0.50 -20.12 11.42
N LEU A 19 1.50 -19.72 12.21
CA LEU A 19 2.45 -18.69 11.82
C LEU A 19 3.40 -19.16 10.72
N GLN A 20 3.78 -20.44 10.71
CA GLN A 20 4.56 -21.02 9.62
C GLN A 20 3.76 -20.96 8.32
N LYS A 21 2.50 -21.41 8.33
CA LYS A 21 1.59 -21.36 7.18
C LYS A 21 1.40 -19.93 6.67
N ARG A 22 1.07 -18.99 7.56
CA ARG A 22 0.93 -17.56 7.21
C ARG A 22 2.20 -16.96 6.62
N ASN A 23 3.38 -17.31 7.14
CA ASN A 23 4.66 -16.84 6.60
C ASN A 23 4.92 -17.36 5.19
N LEU A 24 4.55 -18.61 4.90
CA LEU A 24 4.70 -19.20 3.57
C LEU A 24 3.73 -18.55 2.58
N GLU A 25 2.46 -18.37 2.98
CA GLU A 25 1.44 -17.70 2.15
C GLU A 25 1.82 -16.25 1.80
N LEU A 26 2.37 -15.51 2.77
CA LEU A 26 2.74 -14.11 2.59
C LEU A 26 4.15 -13.90 2.04
N ARG A 27 4.92 -14.96 1.79
CA ARG A 27 6.33 -14.85 1.41
C ARG A 27 6.51 -14.01 0.15
N ASP A 28 5.77 -14.32 -0.89
CA ASP A 28 5.88 -13.61 -2.18
C ASP A 28 5.43 -12.16 -2.07
N GLN A 29 4.36 -11.91 -1.33
CA GLN A 29 3.88 -10.55 -1.06
C GLN A 29 4.94 -9.75 -0.29
N ARG A 30 5.54 -10.33 0.75
CA ARG A 30 6.58 -9.69 1.55
C ARG A 30 7.82 -9.36 0.72
N THR A 31 8.22 -10.25 -0.20
CA THR A 31 9.33 -9.98 -1.11
C THR A 31 9.03 -8.77 -2.00
N LYS A 32 7.84 -8.72 -2.60
CA LYS A 32 7.40 -7.59 -3.43
C LYS A 32 7.34 -6.29 -2.63
N ASP A 33 6.73 -6.33 -1.45
CA ASP A 33 6.62 -5.16 -0.56
C ASP A 33 8.00 -4.64 -0.16
N TYR A 34 8.95 -5.56 0.08
CA TYR A 34 10.33 -5.20 0.40
C TYR A 34 11.04 -4.52 -0.78
N GLU A 35 10.88 -5.03 -2.00
CA GLU A 35 11.44 -4.38 -3.20
C GLU A 35 10.85 -2.98 -3.43
N VAL A 36 9.53 -2.84 -3.26
CA VAL A 36 8.84 -1.53 -3.34
C VAL A 36 9.38 -0.58 -2.28
N PHE A 37 9.51 -1.05 -1.03
CA PHE A 37 10.06 -0.28 0.06
C PHE A 37 11.49 0.19 -0.23
N LEU A 38 12.36 -0.69 -0.73
CA LEU A 38 13.72 -0.31 -1.12
C LEU A 38 13.72 0.72 -2.25
N GLY A 39 12.80 0.61 -3.20
CA GLY A 39 12.60 1.61 -4.26
C GLY A 39 12.27 2.99 -3.68
N GLN A 40 11.29 3.05 -2.79
CA GLN A 40 10.89 4.29 -2.10
C GLN A 40 12.03 4.86 -1.25
N LEU A 41 12.74 4.01 -0.51
CA LEU A 41 13.86 4.42 0.33
C LEU A 41 14.99 5.04 -0.50
N LYS A 42 15.31 4.43 -1.64
CA LYS A 42 16.28 4.97 -2.60
C LYS A 42 15.83 6.32 -3.15
N GLU A 43 14.55 6.48 -3.45
CA GLU A 43 14.00 7.74 -3.93
C GLU A 43 14.10 8.84 -2.87
N TYR A 44 13.69 8.55 -1.63
CA TYR A 44 13.79 9.50 -0.52
C TYR A 44 15.23 9.89 -0.20
N SER A 45 16.17 8.97 -0.37
CA SER A 45 17.60 9.23 -0.17
C SER A 45 18.21 10.20 -1.19
N LYS A 46 17.52 10.51 -2.30
CA LYS A 46 17.98 11.53 -3.26
C LYS A 46 17.68 12.96 -2.81
N SER A 47 16.84 13.12 -1.78
CA SER A 47 16.54 14.42 -1.21
C SER A 47 17.57 14.81 -0.16
N ASP A 48 17.88 16.11 -0.07
CA ASP A 48 18.68 16.67 1.03
C ASP A 48 17.92 16.66 2.38
N LYS A 49 16.63 16.31 2.37
CA LYS A 49 15.82 16.19 3.58
C LYS A 49 16.08 14.83 4.26
N PRO A 50 15.91 14.76 5.59
CA PRO A 50 15.87 13.47 6.28
C PRO A 50 14.81 12.53 5.68
N ILE A 51 15.15 11.24 5.55
CA ILE A 51 14.31 10.22 4.88
C ILE A 51 12.88 10.18 5.45
N TRP A 52 12.73 10.26 6.78
CA TRP A 52 11.43 10.28 7.45
C TRP A 52 10.56 11.47 7.06
N THR A 53 11.15 12.66 6.84
CA THR A 53 10.45 13.85 6.35
C THR A 53 9.98 13.65 4.91
N ALA A 54 10.86 13.17 4.02
CA ALA A 54 10.51 12.90 2.63
C ALA A 54 9.41 11.81 2.52
N ALA A 55 9.47 10.77 3.36
CA ALA A 55 8.46 9.73 3.42
C ALA A 55 7.09 10.27 3.89
N ALA A 56 7.07 11.15 4.90
CA ALA A 56 5.85 11.78 5.40
C ALA A 56 5.20 12.67 4.33
N GLU A 57 5.99 13.46 3.60
CA GLU A 57 5.52 14.29 2.49
C GLU A 57 4.92 13.42 1.36
N ALA A 58 5.60 12.33 0.98
CA ALA A 58 5.10 11.39 -0.02
C ALA A 58 3.78 10.74 0.43
N GLN A 59 3.66 10.37 1.71
CA GLN A 59 2.44 9.82 2.27
C GLN A 59 1.29 10.84 2.28
N ALA A 60 1.56 12.10 2.62
CA ALA A 60 0.57 13.17 2.59
C ALA A 60 0.03 13.36 1.17
N LYS A 61 0.93 13.45 0.18
CA LYS A 61 0.56 13.58 -1.23
C LYS A 61 -0.27 12.40 -1.73
N ALA A 62 0.12 11.17 -1.39
CA ALA A 62 -0.63 9.98 -1.78
C ALA A 62 -2.05 9.96 -1.19
N ARG A 63 -2.25 10.46 0.03
CA ARG A 63 -3.58 10.60 0.66
C ARG A 63 -4.43 11.64 -0.06
N GLU A 64 -3.85 12.79 -0.40
CA GLU A 64 -4.55 13.85 -1.14
C GLU A 64 -4.99 13.36 -2.53
N GLU A 65 -4.11 12.66 -3.25
CA GLU A 65 -4.44 12.07 -4.56
C GLU A 65 -5.58 11.05 -4.46
N LEU A 66 -5.59 10.21 -3.41
CA LEU A 66 -6.67 9.26 -3.17
C LEU A 66 -8.00 9.98 -2.92
N GLN A 67 -8.01 11.00 -2.07
CA GLN A 67 -9.20 11.81 -1.78
C GLN A 67 -9.72 12.51 -3.04
N LEU A 68 -8.82 13.04 -3.88
CA LEU A 68 -9.21 13.67 -5.14
C LEU A 68 -9.84 12.65 -6.09
N LYS A 69 -9.28 11.45 -6.21
CA LYS A 69 -9.88 10.38 -7.03
C LYS A 69 -11.25 9.96 -6.52
N GLU A 70 -11.41 9.76 -5.21
CA GLU A 70 -12.70 9.39 -4.62
C GLU A 70 -13.77 10.46 -4.85
N THR A 71 -13.42 11.74 -4.76
CA THR A 71 -14.37 12.84 -5.02
C THR A 71 -14.77 12.90 -6.49
N GLN A 72 -13.82 12.72 -7.42
CA GLN A 72 -14.09 12.65 -8.85
C GLN A 72 -14.99 11.46 -9.21
N GLU A 73 -14.70 10.28 -8.67
CA GLU A 73 -15.52 9.08 -8.87
C GLU A 73 -16.94 9.29 -8.35
N LYS A 74 -17.12 9.87 -7.16
CA LYS A 74 -18.44 10.19 -6.61
C LYS A 74 -19.20 11.17 -7.49
N ALA A 75 -18.53 12.20 -8.01
CA ALA A 75 -19.15 13.18 -8.91
C ALA A 75 -19.59 12.53 -10.24
N LEU A 76 -18.77 11.64 -10.82
CA LEU A 76 -19.13 10.88 -12.02
C LEU A 76 -20.32 9.95 -11.77
N GLN A 77 -20.32 9.23 -10.65
CA GLN A 77 -21.42 8.35 -10.26
C GLN A 77 -22.73 9.12 -10.06
N GLN A 78 -22.68 10.33 -9.49
CA GLN A 78 -23.85 11.19 -9.34
C GLN A 78 -24.40 11.65 -10.70
N LYS A 79 -23.52 12.10 -11.61
CA LYS A 79 -23.92 12.48 -12.97
C LYS A 79 -24.57 11.33 -13.73
N MET A 80 -23.99 10.13 -13.69
CA MET A 80 -24.56 8.94 -14.33
C MET A 80 -25.96 8.60 -13.74
N ARG A 81 -26.14 8.74 -12.43
CA ARG A 81 -27.45 8.53 -11.78
C ARG A 81 -28.49 9.58 -12.17
N GLU A 82 -28.08 10.82 -12.43
CA GLU A 82 -28.97 11.88 -12.90
C GLU A 82 -29.38 11.65 -14.35
N GLU A 83 -28.44 11.28 -15.22
CA GLU A 83 -28.70 10.93 -16.62
C GLU A 83 -29.66 9.73 -16.74
N MET A 84 -29.46 8.67 -15.95
CA MET A 84 -30.36 7.52 -15.93
C MET A 84 -31.78 7.89 -15.46
N ARG A 85 -31.90 8.78 -14.45
CA ARG A 85 -33.22 9.27 -13.99
C ARG A 85 -33.91 10.13 -15.04
N ALA A 86 -33.17 10.98 -15.75
CA ALA A 86 -33.70 11.81 -16.83
C ALA A 86 -34.16 10.96 -18.03
N ALA A 87 -33.39 9.95 -18.43
CA ALA A 87 -33.75 9.03 -19.50
C ALA A 87 -35.00 8.19 -19.16
N GLN A 88 -35.16 7.75 -17.91
CA GLN A 88 -36.35 7.04 -17.45
C GLN A 88 -37.60 7.94 -17.43
N ALA A 89 -37.45 9.24 -17.21
CA ALA A 89 -38.56 10.20 -17.23
C ALA A 89 -39.00 10.58 -18.65
N GLN A 90 -38.09 10.55 -19.64
CA GLN A 90 -38.42 10.82 -21.04
C GLN A 90 -39.02 9.61 -21.80
N GLY A 91 -38.87 8.40 -21.26
CA GLY A 91 -39.41 7.16 -21.84
C GLY A 91 -40.83 6.78 -21.40
N ARG A 92 -41.60 7.71 -20.82
CA ARG A 92 -42.96 7.49 -20.31
C ARG A 92 -43.98 8.41 -20.97
#